data_AF-A0A2N5CS19-F1
#
_entry.id   AF-A0A2N5CS19-F1
#
_cell.length_a   1.000
_cell.length_b   1.000
_cell.length_c   1.000
_cell.angle_alpha   90.00
_cell.angle_beta   90.00
_cell.angle_gamma   90.00
#
_symmetry.space_group_name_H-M   'P 1'
#
loop_
_entity.id
_entity.type
_entity.pdbx_description
1 polymer ?
#
loop_
_entity_poly.entity_id
_entity_poly.type
_entity_poly.pdbx_seq_one_letter_code
_entity_poly.pdbx_strand_id
1 'polypeptide(L)'
;MAVSPLRAAWRYLAGRCRRQEYWISAVALIGAGLALRLAPASTALGWTLFAAWLLLASRRLRDIGWSPWLCLAPIAASLAVFFGVFALASSGDGRGGEAMLNIAPFALLAIWVGFWTLIGVWKSRPSDLPTPQARAEVFG
;
A
#
# COMPACT_ATOMS: atom_id res chain seq x y z
N MET A 1 -18.23 -22.55 12.87
CA MET A 1 -16.88 -22.41 13.45
C MET A 1 -16.33 -21.04 13.08
N ALA A 2 -16.17 -20.14 14.05
CA ALA A 2 -15.67 -18.79 13.79
C ALA A 2 -14.18 -18.84 13.39
N VAL A 3 -13.85 -18.31 12.22
CA VAL A 3 -12.45 -18.17 11.80
C VAL A 3 -11.82 -17.07 12.65
N SER A 4 -10.68 -17.35 13.29
CA SER A 4 -10.01 -16.31 14.10
C SER A 4 -9.66 -15.10 13.22
N PRO A 5 -9.85 -13.86 13.72
CA PRO A 5 -9.57 -12.65 12.94
C PRO A 5 -8.12 -12.60 12.46
N LEU A 6 -7.19 -13.17 13.24
CA LEU A 6 -5.78 -13.33 12.87
C LEU A 6 -5.58 -14.25 11.67
N ARG A 7 -6.31 -15.37 11.57
CA ARG A 7 -6.24 -16.24 10.39
C ARG A 7 -6.84 -15.58 9.16
N ALA A 8 -7.92 -14.81 9.33
CA ALA A 8 -8.52 -14.05 8.23
C ALA A 8 -7.55 -12.97 7.71
N ALA A 9 -6.94 -12.20 8.63
CA ALA A 9 -5.91 -11.21 8.30
C ALA A 9 -4.70 -11.86 7.63
N TRP A 10 -4.21 -12.98 8.15
CA TRP A 10 -3.10 -13.70 7.54
C TRP A 10 -3.42 -14.21 6.14
N ARG A 11 -4.61 -14.81 5.91
CA ARG A 11 -5.02 -15.27 4.58
C ARG A 11 -5.20 -14.11 3.61
N TYR A 12 -5.76 -13.00 4.08
CA TYR A 12 -5.88 -11.78 3.29
C TYR A 12 -4.51 -11.23 2.91
N LEU A 13 -3.59 -11.17 3.88
CA LEU A 13 -2.22 -10.75 3.65
C LEU A 13 -1.53 -11.72 2.72
N ALA A 14 -1.56 -13.02 2.92
CA ALA A 14 -0.94 -14.04 2.06
C ALA A 14 -1.57 -14.13 0.65
N GLY A 15 -2.79 -13.61 0.47
CA GLY A 15 -3.52 -13.64 -0.78
C GLY A 15 -2.92 -12.73 -1.86
N ARG A 16 -2.96 -13.21 -3.11
CA ARG A 16 -2.65 -12.40 -4.29
C ARG A 16 -3.69 -11.29 -4.47
N CYS A 17 -3.29 -10.16 -5.04
CA CYS A 17 -4.18 -9.04 -5.36
C CYS A 17 -4.20 -8.86 -6.87
N ARG A 18 -5.31 -9.26 -7.51
CA ARG A 18 -5.46 -9.13 -8.97
C ARG A 18 -5.43 -7.66 -9.37
N ARG A 19 -5.08 -7.37 -10.62
CA ARG A 19 -5.00 -5.99 -11.12
C ARG A 19 -6.32 -5.23 -10.94
N GLN A 20 -7.45 -5.88 -11.21
CA GLN A 20 -8.77 -5.26 -11.02
C GLN A 20 -9.07 -4.97 -9.55
N GLU A 21 -8.79 -5.93 -8.65
CA GLU A 21 -8.96 -5.76 -7.20
C GLU A 21 -8.10 -4.61 -6.67
N TYR A 22 -6.88 -4.47 -7.19
CA TYR A 22 -5.98 -3.37 -6.87
C TYR A 22 -6.61 -2.02 -7.20
N TRP A 23 -7.09 -1.82 -8.43
CA TRP A 23 -7.68 -0.54 -8.84
C TRP A 23 -8.99 -0.24 -8.12
N ILE A 24 -9.84 -1.23 -7.88
CA ILE A 24 -11.06 -1.07 -7.07
C ILE A 24 -10.69 -0.62 -5.65
N SER A 25 -9.71 -1.28 -5.04
CA SER A 25 -9.25 -0.93 -3.69
C SER A 25 -8.63 0.47 -3.66
N ALA A 26 -7.83 0.84 -4.68
CA ALA A 26 -7.25 2.17 -4.80
C ALA A 26 -8.33 3.25 -4.89
N VAL A 27 -9.35 3.06 -5.74
CA VAL A 27 -10.49 3.98 -5.85
C VAL A 27 -11.25 4.08 -4.53
N ALA A 28 -11.48 2.95 -3.84
CA ALA A 28 -12.12 2.95 -2.53
C ALA A 28 -11.30 3.71 -1.48
N LEU A 29 -9.97 3.55 -1.46
CA LEU A 29 -9.09 4.27 -0.55
C LEU A 29 -9.02 5.77 -0.85
N ILE A 30 -9.06 6.17 -2.14
CA ILE A 30 -9.19 7.58 -2.54
C ILE A 30 -10.51 8.16 -2.00
N GLY A 31 -11.62 7.46 -2.25
CA GLY A 31 -12.94 7.87 -1.77
C GLY A 31 -12.99 7.99 -0.24
N ALA A 32 -12.40 7.03 0.47
CA ALA A 32 -12.28 7.06 1.93
C ALA A 32 -11.44 8.26 2.40
N GLY A 33 -10.33 8.57 1.71
CA GLY A 33 -9.51 9.75 2.01
C GLY A 33 -10.24 11.07 1.81
N LEU A 34 -11.07 11.18 0.77
CA LEU A 34 -11.92 12.35 0.56
C LEU A 34 -13.00 12.46 1.64
N ALA A 35 -13.68 11.35 1.96
CA ALA A 35 -14.69 11.32 3.02
C ALA A 35 -14.09 11.67 4.38
N LEU A 36 -12.85 11.28 4.65
CA LEU A 36 -12.16 11.56 5.91
C LEU A 36 -11.98 13.07 6.17
N ARG A 37 -11.95 13.90 5.11
CA ARG A 37 -11.88 15.37 5.26
C ARG A 37 -13.14 15.97 5.90
N LEU A 38 -14.25 15.23 5.90
CA LEU A 38 -15.51 15.63 6.50
C LEU A 38 -15.62 15.21 7.98
N ALA A 39 -14.69 14.37 8.47
CA ALA A 39 -14.73 13.84 9.82
C ALA A 39 -13.88 14.68 10.80
N PRO A 40 -14.45 15.13 11.94
CA PRO A 40 -13.66 15.77 13.00
C PRO A 40 -12.74 14.75 13.70
N ALA A 41 -11.57 15.22 14.17
CA ALA A 41 -10.59 14.40 14.90
C ALA A 41 -10.17 13.09 14.18
N SER A 42 -9.83 13.20 12.90
CA SER A 42 -9.62 12.07 11.98
C SER A 42 -8.21 11.46 11.98
N THR A 43 -7.32 11.86 12.90
CA THR A 43 -5.89 11.47 12.85
C THR A 43 -5.68 9.94 12.88
N ALA A 44 -6.36 9.23 13.79
CA ALA A 44 -6.24 7.78 13.89
C ALA A 44 -6.76 7.04 12.64
N LEU A 45 -7.88 7.53 12.08
CA LEU A 45 -8.43 7.03 10.83
C LEU A 45 -7.50 7.33 9.64
N GLY A 46 -6.83 8.48 9.65
CA GLY A 46 -5.82 8.84 8.65
C GLY A 46 -4.65 7.86 8.65
N TRP A 47 -4.13 7.51 9.82
CA TRP A 47 -3.09 6.49 9.96
C TRP A 47 -3.55 5.11 9.51
N THR A 48 -4.80 4.75 9.80
CA THR A 48 -5.38 3.48 9.36
C THR A 48 -5.51 3.42 7.84
N LEU A 49 -5.97 4.52 7.22
CA LEU A 49 -6.05 4.65 5.77
C LEU A 49 -4.67 4.58 5.12
N PHE A 50 -3.67 5.23 5.72
CA PHE A 50 -2.29 5.17 5.26
C PHE A 50 -1.73 3.74 5.34
N ALA A 51 -1.95 3.03 6.46
CA ALA A 51 -1.56 1.64 6.60
C ALA A 51 -2.23 0.75 5.54
N ALA A 52 -3.51 1.00 5.22
CA ALA A 52 -4.22 0.26 4.18
C ALA A 52 -3.59 0.45 2.79
N TRP A 53 -3.12 1.65 2.44
CA TRP A 53 -2.37 1.91 1.21
C TRP A 53 -1.07 1.10 1.13
N LEU A 54 -0.31 1.06 2.24
CA LEU A 54 0.94 0.29 2.30
C LEU A 54 0.68 -1.21 2.13
N LEU A 55 -0.34 -1.74 2.82
CA LEU A 55 -0.73 -3.14 2.69
C LEU A 55 -1.19 -3.48 1.27
N LEU A 56 -1.94 -2.60 0.62
CA LEU A 56 -2.36 -2.78 -0.76
C LEU A 56 -1.16 -2.82 -1.71
N ALA A 57 -0.21 -1.90 -1.55
CA ALA A 57 1.03 -1.88 -2.34
C ALA A 57 1.86 -3.16 -2.14
N SER A 58 2.05 -3.58 -0.89
CA SER A 58 2.78 -4.82 -0.55
C SER A 58 2.12 -6.08 -1.13
N ARG A 59 0.78 -6.14 -1.16
CA ARG A 59 0.06 -7.24 -1.82
C ARG A 59 0.24 -7.19 -3.34
N ARG A 60 0.24 -6.00 -3.94
CA ARG A 60 0.44 -5.84 -5.39
C ARG A 60 1.85 -6.23 -5.82
N LEU A 61 2.88 -5.84 -5.08
CA LEU A 61 4.27 -6.25 -5.34
C LEU A 61 4.45 -7.77 -5.31
N ARG A 62 3.79 -8.46 -4.37
CA ARG A 62 3.80 -9.93 -4.34
C ARG A 62 3.12 -10.54 -5.56
N ASP A 63 2.03 -9.94 -6.02
CA ASP A 63 1.34 -10.41 -7.23
C ASP A 63 2.17 -10.22 -8.51
N ILE A 64 3.02 -9.19 -8.54
CA ILE A 64 4.02 -8.98 -9.61
C ILE A 64 5.12 -10.06 -9.54
N GLY A 65 5.27 -10.75 -8.41
CA GLY A 65 6.23 -11.83 -8.21
C GLY A 65 7.58 -11.37 -7.62
N TRP A 66 7.61 -10.19 -7.00
CA TRP A 66 8.79 -9.69 -6.31
C TRP A 66 9.04 -10.48 -5.01
N SER A 67 10.28 -10.45 -4.52
CA SER A 67 10.65 -11.14 -3.28
C SER A 67 9.85 -10.61 -2.08
N PRO A 68 9.54 -11.45 -1.07
CA PRO A 68 8.77 -11.02 0.10
C PRO A 68 9.38 -9.81 0.82
N TRP A 69 10.70 -9.72 0.86
CA TRP A 69 11.44 -8.60 1.44
C TRP A 69 11.20 -7.28 0.69
N LEU A 70 11.26 -7.31 -0.65
CA LEU A 70 10.97 -6.13 -1.46
C LEU A 70 9.51 -5.71 -1.36
N CYS A 71 8.61 -6.63 -1.03
CA CYS A 71 7.19 -6.30 -0.83
C CYS A 71 6.97 -5.48 0.45
N LEU A 72 7.91 -5.47 1.38
CA LEU A 72 7.91 -4.59 2.56
C LEU A 72 8.53 -3.22 2.27
N ALA A 73 9.14 -3.02 1.09
CA ALA A 73 9.78 -1.76 0.73
C ALA A 73 8.86 -0.54 0.87
N PRO A 74 7.54 -0.59 0.55
CA PRO A 74 6.67 0.56 0.75
C PRO A 74 6.60 1.01 2.22
N ILE A 75 6.59 0.05 3.15
CA ILE A 75 6.55 0.31 4.59
C ILE A 75 7.88 0.89 5.05
N ALA A 76 8.98 0.25 4.67
CA ALA A 76 10.32 0.71 5.03
C ALA A 76 10.63 2.11 4.48
N ALA A 77 10.27 2.39 3.23
CA ALA A 77 10.45 3.70 2.60
C ALA A 77 9.63 4.78 3.30
N SER A 78 8.38 4.48 3.65
CA SER A 78 7.52 5.43 4.39
C SER A 78 8.08 5.77 5.77
N LEU A 79 8.59 4.77 6.50
CA LEU A 79 9.22 4.99 7.80
C LEU A 79 10.52 5.79 7.68
N ALA A 80 11.37 5.46 6.70
CA ALA A 80 12.61 6.18 6.45
C ALA A 80 12.37 7.67 6.17
N VAL A 81 11.36 7.98 5.34
CA VAL A 81 10.94 9.35 5.06
C VAL A 81 10.43 10.02 6.34
N PHE A 82 9.55 9.36 7.10
CA PHE A 82 8.98 9.92 8.32
C PHE A 82 10.09 10.32 9.32
N PHE A 83 11.03 9.42 9.58
CA PHE A 83 12.16 9.70 10.47
C PHE A 83 13.12 10.73 9.90
N GLY A 84 13.35 10.72 8.59
CA GLY A 84 14.19 11.73 7.93
C GLY A 84 13.62 13.14 8.05
N VAL A 85 12.32 13.30 7.79
CA VAL A 85 11.61 14.58 7.96
C VAL A 85 11.63 15.01 9.43
N PHE A 86 11.39 14.08 10.36
CA PHE A 86 11.43 14.37 11.80
C PHE A 86 12.82 14.86 12.24
N ALA A 87 13.89 14.17 11.83
CA ALA A 87 15.27 14.55 12.14
C ALA A 87 15.62 15.95 11.62
N LEU A 88 15.22 16.26 10.38
CA LEU A 88 15.41 17.57 9.77
C LEU A 88 14.60 18.68 10.45
N ALA A 89 13.37 18.38 10.86
CA ALA A 89 12.55 19.33 11.62
C ALA A 89 13.17 19.64 13.00
N SER A 90 13.85 18.66 13.61
CA SER A 90 14.52 18.85 14.90
C SER A 90 15.89 19.56 14.83
N SER A 91 16.48 19.76 13.66
CA SER A 91 17.84 20.30 13.53
C SER A 91 17.94 21.84 13.50
N GLY A 92 16.83 22.58 13.56
CA GLY A 92 16.82 24.02 13.88
C GLY A 92 17.30 25.01 12.80
N ASP A 93 17.72 24.56 11.62
CA ASP A 93 18.16 25.44 10.51
C ASP A 93 16.97 26.11 9.82
N GLY A 94 16.59 27.30 10.32
CA GLY A 94 15.30 27.95 10.04
C GLY A 94 14.99 28.32 8.58
N ARG A 95 15.96 28.51 7.69
CA ARG A 95 15.69 28.87 6.27
C ARG A 95 15.67 27.68 5.31
N GLY A 96 16.56 26.72 5.50
CA GLY A 96 16.57 25.48 4.71
C GLY A 96 15.44 24.53 5.11
N GLY A 97 15.17 24.43 6.42
CA GLY A 97 14.14 23.56 6.97
C GLY A 97 12.72 23.93 6.53
N GLU A 98 12.37 25.22 6.55
CA GLU A 98 11.03 25.68 6.15
C GLU A 98 10.71 25.43 4.68
N ALA A 99 11.65 25.72 3.77
CA ALA A 99 11.48 25.45 2.34
C ALA A 99 11.31 23.94 2.08
N MET A 100 12.09 23.11 2.79
CA MET A 100 12.03 21.66 2.66
C MET A 100 10.73 21.09 3.23
N LEU A 101 10.23 21.60 4.36
CA LEU A 101 8.95 21.20 4.96
C LEU A 101 7.74 21.56 4.07
N ASN A 102 7.85 22.61 3.28
CA ASN A 102 6.80 22.99 2.33
C ASN A 102 6.83 22.14 1.05
N ILE A 103 8.01 21.81 0.53
CA ILE A 103 8.15 21.08 -0.75
C ILE A 103 8.05 19.56 -0.56
N ALA A 104 8.64 19.03 0.52
CA ALA A 104 8.75 17.59 0.76
C ALA A 104 7.41 16.85 0.72
N PRO A 105 6.29 17.36 1.30
CA PRO A 105 5.01 16.67 1.24
C PRO A 105 4.50 16.48 -0.19
N PHE A 106 4.66 17.48 -1.06
CA PHE A 106 4.22 17.40 -2.46
C PHE A 106 5.11 16.47 -3.28
N ALA A 107 6.44 16.57 -3.09
CA ALA A 107 7.37 15.66 -3.75
C ALA A 107 7.11 14.21 -3.34
N LEU A 108 6.86 13.98 -2.05
CA LEU A 108 6.54 12.66 -1.52
C LEU A 108 5.23 12.13 -2.09
N LEU A 109 4.19 12.98 -2.14
CA LEU A 109 2.91 12.62 -2.74
C LEU A 109 3.09 12.23 -4.22
N ALA A 110 3.85 13.02 -4.99
CA ALA A 110 4.12 12.74 -6.39
C ALA A 110 4.85 11.40 -6.58
N ILE A 111 5.87 11.14 -5.76
CA ILE A 111 6.61 9.87 -5.75
C ILE A 111 5.66 8.70 -5.44
N TRP A 112 4.82 8.82 -4.42
CA TRP A 112 3.88 7.77 -4.03
C TRP A 112 2.80 7.50 -5.09
N VAL A 113 2.23 8.56 -5.68
CA VAL A 113 1.27 8.43 -6.77
C VAL A 113 1.92 7.76 -7.98
N GLY A 114 3.12 8.16 -8.36
CA GLY A 114 3.89 7.54 -9.43
C GLY A 114 4.16 6.05 -9.14
N PHE A 115 4.61 5.74 -7.93
CA PHE A 115 4.87 4.37 -7.48
C PHE A 115 3.61 3.50 -7.51
N TRP A 116 2.49 3.97 -6.94
CA TRP A 116 1.22 3.24 -6.95
C TRP A 116 0.69 3.01 -8.36
N THR A 117 0.77 4.03 -9.21
CA THR A 117 0.37 3.91 -10.61
C THR A 117 1.24 2.87 -11.32
N LEU A 118 2.57 2.93 -11.15
CA LEU A 118 3.52 2.00 -11.76
C LEU A 118 3.22 0.55 -11.38
N ILE A 119 3.07 0.24 -10.08
CA ILE A 119 2.76 -1.12 -9.64
C ILE A 119 1.34 -1.56 -10.04
N GLY A 120 0.41 -0.62 -10.19
CA GLY A 120 -0.96 -0.86 -10.63
C GLY A 120 -1.08 -1.22 -12.12
N VAL A 121 -0.22 -0.66 -12.96
CA VAL A 121 -0.18 -0.99 -14.40
C VAL A 121 0.72 -2.18 -14.71
N TRP A 122 1.66 -2.51 -13.83
CA TRP A 122 2.60 -3.61 -14.02
C TRP A 122 1.88 -4.96 -14.24
N LYS A 123 2.43 -5.82 -15.10
CA LYS A 123 1.85 -7.13 -15.42
C LYS A 123 2.00 -8.10 -14.23
N SER A 124 0.92 -8.75 -13.83
CA SER A 124 0.95 -9.79 -12.79
C SER A 124 1.73 -11.01 -13.26
N ARG A 125 2.45 -11.67 -12.35
CA ARG A 125 3.07 -12.97 -12.63
C ARG A 125 1.97 -13.99 -12.91
N PRO A 126 2.09 -14.87 -13.93
CA PRO A 126 1.15 -15.97 -14.14
C PRO A 126 0.91 -16.78 -12.86
N SER A 127 -0.29 -17.34 -12.72
CA SER A 127 -0.58 -18.20 -11.57
C SER A 127 -0.27 -19.63 -11.95
N ASP A 128 0.62 -20.29 -11.21
CA ASP A 128 0.93 -21.71 -11.36
C ASP A 128 -0.18 -22.61 -10.77
N LEU A 129 -1.33 -22.03 -10.42
CA LEU A 129 -2.47 -22.79 -9.90
C LEU A 129 -3.18 -23.45 -11.07
N PRO A 130 -3.51 -24.75 -10.97
CA PRO A 130 -4.24 -25.45 -12.02
C PRO A 130 -5.52 -24.70 -12.34
N THR A 131 -5.74 -24.45 -13.63
CA THR A 131 -6.98 -23.82 -14.11
C THR A 131 -8.19 -24.64 -13.66
N PRO A 132 -9.38 -24.03 -13.52
CA PRO A 132 -10.59 -24.77 -13.16
C PRO A 132 -10.86 -25.97 -14.08
N GLN A 133 -10.51 -25.83 -15.36
CA GLN A 133 -10.55 -26.89 -16.36
C GLN A 133 -9.56 -28.03 -16.04
N ALA A 134 -8.30 -27.71 -15.75
CA ALA A 134 -7.31 -28.70 -15.32
C ALA A 134 -7.68 -29.39 -13.99
N ARG A 135 -8.50 -28.76 -13.13
CA ARG A 135 -9.04 -29.42 -11.93
C ARG A 135 -10.20 -30.36 -12.25
N ALA A 136 -11.00 -30.06 -13.26
CA ALA A 136 -12.11 -30.90 -13.68
C ALA A 136 -11.63 -32.22 -14.30
N GLU A 137 -10.49 -32.20 -15.01
CA GLU A 137 -9.87 -33.38 -15.62
C GLU A 137 -9.28 -34.38 -14.62
N VAL A 138 -9.05 -33.99 -13.35
CA VAL A 138 -8.54 -34.93 -12.31
C VAL A 138 -9.67 -35.76 -11.69
N PHE A 139 -10.94 -35.36 -11.91
CA PHE A 139 -12.11 -36.02 -11.33
C PHE A 139 -13.02 -36.69 -12.38
N GLY A 140 -12.69 -36.58 -13.67
CA GLY A 140 -13.36 -37.28 -14.77
C GLY A 140 -12.56 -38.50 -15.22
#